data_AF-A0A0R1N8Y3-F1
#
_entry.id   AF-A0A0R1N8Y3-F1
#
_cell.length_a   1.000
_cell.length_b   1.000
_cell.length_c   1.000
_cell.angle_alpha   90.00
_cell.angle_beta   90.00
_cell.angle_gamma   90.00
#
_symmetry.space_group_name_H-M   'P 1'
#
loop_
_entity.id
_entity.type
_entity.pdbx_description
1 polymer ?
#
loop_
_entity_poly.entity_id
_entity_poly.type
_entity_poly.pdbx_seq_one_letter_code
_entity_poly.pdbx_strand_id
1 'polypeptide(L)'
;MWASWNWLGVACWTLAVIILVFAVQNIRKRRLKMLVTEHRRFSGKNFALDLVWIIVLVASFGFMTYATFLHSDNIDNRHAIELKYSYRTLVMQTKGDQGYLVRVHNGAGHNPIQTYTYWTEGSRYQISSQTATISTGKKIVPAEAAAYPWQTKALDRVDKNTRQSFVAVIRATYKNTPFNGLGLHAGRAASYHELIRLPSDLFVYIDNPTK
;
A
#
# COMPACT_ATOMS: atom_id res chain seq x y z
N MET A 1 1.05 -18.14 15.59
CA MET A 1 0.99 -17.02 14.62
C MET A 1 -0.15 -16.05 14.96
N TRP A 2 -0.34 -15.70 16.24
CA TRP A 2 -1.49 -14.93 16.72
C TRP A 2 -1.08 -13.90 17.77
N ALA A 3 -0.29 -12.90 17.36
CA ALA A 3 -0.11 -11.66 18.13
C ALA A 3 0.51 -10.59 17.23
N SER A 4 -0.11 -10.36 16.06
CA SER A 4 0.07 -9.06 15.42
C SER A 4 -0.71 -8.04 16.25
N TRP A 5 -0.17 -6.85 16.46
CA TRP A 5 -0.84 -5.75 17.15
C TRP A 5 -2.17 -5.34 16.49
N ASN A 6 -2.51 -5.90 15.33
CA ASN A 6 -3.83 -5.76 14.68
C ASN A 6 -5.01 -6.10 15.61
N TRP A 7 -4.84 -6.95 16.63
CA TRP A 7 -5.91 -7.19 17.61
C TRP A 7 -6.35 -5.91 18.33
N LEU A 8 -5.44 -4.94 18.51
CA LEU A 8 -5.72 -3.64 19.12
C LEU A 8 -6.70 -2.83 18.27
N GLY A 9 -6.47 -2.77 16.95
CA GLY A 9 -7.39 -2.12 16.02
C GLY A 9 -8.77 -2.80 16.02
N VAL A 10 -8.80 -4.14 16.09
CA VAL A 10 -10.07 -4.90 16.20
C VAL A 10 -10.80 -4.57 17.51
N ALA A 11 -10.08 -4.51 18.63
CA ALA A 11 -10.65 -4.15 19.92
C ALA A 11 -11.24 -2.72 19.90
N CYS A 12 -10.54 -1.75 19.33
CA CYS A 12 -11.02 -0.38 19.20
C CYS A 12 -12.25 -0.27 18.28
N TRP A 13 -12.28 -1.00 17.15
CA TRP A 13 -13.47 -1.04 16.29
C TRP A 13 -14.67 -1.69 17.00
N THR A 14 -14.43 -2.75 17.77
CA THR A 14 -15.47 -3.42 18.57
C THR A 14 -16.05 -2.45 19.60
N LEU A 15 -15.21 -1.68 20.29
CA LEU A 15 -15.63 -0.67 21.24
C LEU A 15 -16.43 0.45 20.56
N ALA A 16 -16.02 0.92 19.38
CA ALA A 16 -16.77 1.91 18.60
C ALA A 16 -18.19 1.40 18.24
N VAL A 17 -18.31 0.13 17.86
CA VAL A 17 -19.62 -0.49 17.57
C VAL A 17 -20.49 -0.61 18.82
N ILE A 18 -19.91 -0.97 19.97
CA ILE A 18 -20.63 -1.01 21.25
C ILE A 18 -21.18 0.38 21.60
N ILE A 19 -20.37 1.43 21.45
CA ILE A 19 -20.79 2.82 21.67
C ILE A 19 -21.93 3.20 20.71
N LEU A 20 -21.87 2.78 19.44
CA LEU A 20 -22.95 2.99 18.46
C LEU A 20 -24.26 2.36 18.91
N VAL A 21 -24.25 1.08 19.29
CA VAL A 21 -25.45 0.39 19.76
C VAL A 21 -25.99 1.06 21.02
N PHE A 22 -25.13 1.40 21.97
CA PHE A 22 -25.54 2.06 23.21
C PHE A 22 -26.16 3.43 22.97
N ALA A 23 -25.53 4.25 22.11
CA ALA A 23 -26.04 5.56 21.75
C ALA A 23 -27.43 5.46 21.09
N VAL A 24 -27.60 4.58 20.10
CA VAL A 24 -28.90 4.36 19.43
C VAL A 24 -29.97 3.91 20.42
N GLN A 25 -29.66 2.93 21.28
CA GLN A 25 -30.61 2.45 22.29
C GLN A 25 -31.00 3.55 23.28
N ASN A 26 -30.04 4.36 23.74
CA ASN A 26 -30.28 5.41 24.73
C ASN A 26 -31.12 6.56 24.14
N ILE A 27 -30.80 6.98 22.91
CA ILE A 27 -31.59 7.97 22.15
C ILE A 27 -33.01 7.44 21.96
N ARG A 28 -33.17 6.17 21.54
CA ARG A 28 -34.49 5.55 21.34
C ARG A 28 -35.31 5.48 22.64
N LYS A 29 -34.70 5.03 23.74
CA LYS A 29 -35.37 4.95 25.06
C LYS A 29 -35.84 6.33 25.53
N ARG A 30 -34.99 7.37 25.39
CA ARG A 30 -35.35 8.75 25.76
C ARG A 30 -36.49 9.31 24.91
N ARG A 31 -36.45 9.10 23.59
CA ARG A 31 -37.51 9.57 22.67
C ARG A 31 -38.85 8.88 22.94
N LEU A 32 -38.86 7.56 23.17
CA LEU A 32 -40.07 6.81 23.50
C LEU A 32 -40.67 7.26 24.85
N LYS A 33 -39.84 7.45 25.88
CA LYS A 33 -40.29 7.93 27.20
C LYS A 33 -40.90 9.34 27.11
N MET A 34 -40.30 10.23 26.33
CA MET A 34 -40.81 11.60 26.16
C MET A 34 -42.18 11.62 25.47
N LEU A 35 -42.37 10.78 24.44
CA LEU A 35 -43.63 10.70 23.70
C LEU A 35 -44.77 10.07 24.53
N VAL A 36 -44.47 8.98 25.25
CA VAL A 36 -45.50 8.20 25.95
C VAL A 36 -45.81 8.77 27.34
N THR A 37 -44.81 9.21 28.11
CA THR A 37 -44.98 9.53 29.53
C THR A 37 -45.09 11.03 29.81
N GLU A 38 -44.31 11.86 29.12
CA GLU A 38 -44.26 13.30 29.40
C GLU A 38 -45.16 14.13 28.46
N HIS A 39 -45.66 13.54 27.35
CA HIS A 39 -46.46 14.21 26.31
C HIS A 39 -45.84 15.52 25.78
N ARG A 40 -44.55 15.75 26.02
CA ARG A 40 -43.79 16.88 25.49
C ARG A 40 -43.06 16.45 24.23
N ARG A 41 -43.05 17.32 23.22
CA ARG A 41 -42.28 17.07 21.99
C ARG A 41 -40.81 17.44 22.11
N PHE A 42 -40.42 18.25 23.11
CA PHE A 42 -39.07 18.81 23.20
C PHE A 42 -38.61 19.02 24.64
N SER A 43 -37.37 18.59 24.92
CA SER A 43 -36.65 18.86 26.17
C SER A 43 -35.19 19.17 25.84
N GLY A 44 -34.74 20.39 26.15
CA GLY A 44 -33.38 20.85 25.83
C GLY A 44 -32.28 20.00 26.47
N LYS A 45 -32.53 19.46 27.68
CA LYS A 45 -31.58 18.56 28.37
C LYS A 45 -31.39 17.24 27.62
N ASN A 46 -32.47 16.67 27.08
CA ASN A 46 -32.40 15.44 26.30
C ASN A 46 -31.77 15.68 24.93
N PHE A 47 -32.04 16.84 24.31
CA PHE A 47 -31.38 17.26 23.08
C PHE A 47 -29.86 17.43 23.25
N ALA A 48 -29.41 18.08 24.33
CA ALA A 48 -27.99 18.23 24.62
C ALA A 48 -27.30 16.88 24.86
N LEU A 49 -27.96 15.96 25.59
CA LEU A 49 -27.43 14.60 25.79
C LEU A 49 -27.32 13.82 24.47
N ASP A 50 -28.34 13.91 23.61
CA ASP A 50 -28.31 13.26 22.29
C ASP A 50 -27.21 13.85 21.39
N LEU A 51 -26.99 15.17 21.44
CA LEU A 51 -25.90 15.84 20.72
C LEU A 51 -24.52 15.34 21.19
N VAL A 52 -24.31 15.18 22.50
CA VAL A 52 -23.05 14.63 23.04
C VAL A 52 -22.79 13.21 22.52
N TRP A 53 -23.82 12.35 22.49
CA TRP A 53 -23.67 10.99 21.94
C TRP A 53 -23.32 11.01 20.45
N ILE A 54 -23.92 11.90 19.67
CA ILE A 54 -23.58 12.07 18.25
C ILE A 54 -22.12 12.52 18.08
N ILE A 55 -21.66 13.49 18.86
CA ILE A 55 -20.27 13.97 18.82
C ILE A 55 -19.31 12.82 19.15
N VAL A 56 -19.58 12.05 20.20
CA VAL A 56 -18.75 10.89 20.59
C VAL A 56 -18.70 9.84 19.47
N LEU A 57 -19.83 9.58 18.80
CA LEU A 57 -19.87 8.65 17.67
C LEU A 57 -19.05 9.14 16.49
N VAL A 58 -19.24 10.40 16.09
CA VAL A 58 -18.50 11.00 14.98
C VAL A 58 -17.00 11.02 15.28
N ALA A 59 -16.61 11.38 16.51
CA ALA A 59 -15.21 11.37 16.92
C ALA A 59 -14.62 9.95 16.90
N SER A 60 -15.33 8.96 17.45
CA SER A 60 -14.84 7.59 17.53
C SER A 60 -14.71 6.94 16.14
N PHE A 61 -15.74 7.03 15.30
CA PHE A 61 -15.71 6.48 13.95
C PHE A 61 -14.77 7.27 13.03
N GLY A 62 -14.73 8.58 13.17
CA GLY A 62 -13.81 9.45 12.42
C GLY A 62 -12.35 9.11 12.73
N PHE A 63 -12.01 8.99 14.02
CA PHE A 63 -10.67 8.59 14.45
C PHE A 63 -10.28 7.20 13.93
N MET A 64 -11.16 6.20 14.06
CA MET A 64 -10.87 4.84 13.58
C MET A 64 -10.74 4.77 12.06
N THR A 65 -11.59 5.49 11.33
CA THR A 65 -11.52 5.57 9.86
C THR A 65 -10.21 6.23 9.43
N TYR A 66 -9.83 7.33 10.11
CA TYR A 66 -8.55 7.99 9.86
C TYR A 66 -7.38 7.04 10.13
N ALA A 67 -7.33 6.41 11.31
CA ALA A 67 -6.24 5.51 11.70
C ALA A 67 -6.13 4.25 10.82
N THR A 68 -7.24 3.74 10.28
CA THR A 68 -7.26 2.48 9.51
C THR A 68 -7.07 2.70 8.00
N PHE A 69 -7.54 3.81 7.45
CA PHE A 69 -7.61 4.00 6.00
C PHE A 69 -6.85 5.23 5.49
N LEU A 70 -6.79 6.30 6.27
CA LEU A 70 -6.23 7.58 5.82
C LEU A 70 -4.81 7.80 6.35
N HIS A 71 -4.43 7.12 7.43
CA HIS A 71 -3.11 7.21 7.99
C HIS A 71 -2.13 6.34 7.18
N SER A 72 -1.30 6.99 6.36
CA SER A 72 -0.20 6.35 5.66
C SER A 72 1.14 6.88 6.18
N ASP A 73 1.96 6.00 6.76
CA ASP A 73 3.34 6.34 7.09
C ASP A 73 4.18 6.56 5.83
N ASN A 74 5.12 7.51 5.93
CA ASN A 74 6.13 7.71 4.89
C ASN A 74 7.10 6.52 4.86
N ILE A 75 7.52 6.10 3.66
CA ILE A 75 8.41 4.94 3.44
C ILE A 75 9.77 5.07 4.15
N ASP A 76 10.19 6.30 4.47
CA ASP A 76 11.43 6.58 5.18
C ASP A 76 11.30 6.45 6.72
N ASN A 77 10.09 6.30 7.25
CA ASN A 77 9.88 6.11 8.68
C ASN A 77 10.30 4.69 9.13
N ARG A 78 11.59 4.55 9.48
CA ARG A 78 12.17 3.28 9.95
C ARG A 78 11.59 2.75 11.26
N HIS A 79 10.87 3.57 12.03
CA HIS A 79 10.20 3.10 13.25
C HIS A 79 8.90 2.34 12.94
N ALA A 80 8.18 2.76 11.91
CA ALA A 80 6.92 2.15 11.49
C ALA A 80 7.11 1.07 10.41
N ILE A 81 8.15 1.19 9.57
CA ILE A 81 8.32 0.36 8.37
C ILE A 81 9.66 -0.40 8.41
N GLU A 82 9.61 -1.66 7.98
CA GLU A 82 10.76 -2.49 7.66
C GLU A 82 10.96 -2.52 6.15
N LEU A 83 12.16 -2.17 5.70
CA LEU A 83 12.55 -2.18 4.29
C LEU A 83 13.40 -3.42 3.99
N LYS A 84 12.96 -4.22 3.03
CA LYS A 84 13.73 -5.34 2.49
C LYS A 84 14.14 -5.04 1.06
N TYR A 85 15.40 -5.33 0.76
CA TYR A 85 15.99 -5.16 -0.56
C TYR A 85 16.40 -6.53 -1.09
N SER A 86 16.05 -6.83 -2.34
CA SER A 86 16.52 -8.03 -3.01
C SER A 86 16.95 -7.71 -4.43
N TYR A 87 17.97 -8.41 -4.91
CA TYR A 87 18.55 -8.21 -6.23
C TYR A 87 18.48 -9.52 -7.00
N ARG A 88 18.05 -9.45 -8.26
CA ARG A 88 17.90 -10.62 -9.12
C ARG A 88 18.58 -10.34 -10.45
N THR A 89 19.46 -11.24 -10.88
CA THR A 89 20.10 -11.13 -12.20
C THR A 89 19.09 -11.44 -13.30
N LEU A 90 19.06 -10.61 -14.33
CA LEU A 90 18.21 -10.84 -15.50
C LEU A 90 18.83 -11.89 -16.41
N VAL A 91 17.97 -12.76 -16.96
CA VAL A 91 18.36 -13.79 -17.92
C VAL A 91 17.85 -13.39 -19.30
N MET A 92 18.79 -13.30 -20.25
CA MET A 92 18.49 -12.99 -21.65
C MET A 92 17.60 -14.08 -22.25
N GLN A 93 16.56 -13.64 -22.94
CA GLN A 93 15.69 -14.47 -23.77
C GLN A 93 15.97 -14.18 -25.23
N THR A 94 15.67 -15.11 -26.12
CA THR A 94 15.82 -14.94 -27.56
C THR A 94 14.47 -15.07 -28.25
N LYS A 95 14.23 -14.24 -29.27
CA LYS A 95 13.10 -14.37 -30.20
C LYS A 95 13.65 -14.23 -31.62
N GLY A 96 13.77 -15.35 -32.33
CA GLY A 96 14.52 -15.39 -33.58
C GLY A 96 15.99 -15.01 -33.34
N ASP A 97 16.51 -14.09 -34.14
CA ASP A 97 17.92 -13.66 -34.07
C ASP A 97 18.17 -12.53 -33.05
N GLN A 98 17.13 -12.07 -32.33
CA GLN A 98 17.24 -10.97 -31.37
C GLN A 98 17.16 -11.46 -29.92
N GLY A 99 18.14 -11.05 -29.11
CA GLY A 99 18.15 -11.24 -27.67
C GLY A 99 17.53 -10.06 -26.94
N TYR A 100 16.67 -10.32 -25.95
CA TYR A 100 16.04 -9.31 -25.11
C TYR A 100 16.07 -9.73 -23.63
N LEU A 101 16.06 -8.77 -22.71
CA LEU A 101 16.04 -9.03 -21.26
C LEU A 101 14.64 -8.82 -20.68
N VAL A 102 13.88 -7.88 -21.25
CA VAL A 102 12.55 -7.49 -20.79
C VAL A 102 11.62 -7.41 -21.98
N ARG A 103 10.43 -8.00 -21.84
CA ARG A 103 9.31 -7.83 -22.77
C ARG A 103 8.34 -6.83 -22.19
N VAL A 104 7.99 -5.81 -22.97
CA VAL A 104 7.00 -4.79 -22.61
C VAL A 104 5.75 -5.04 -23.44
N HIS A 105 4.63 -5.25 -22.76
CA HIS A 105 3.32 -5.33 -23.39
C HIS A 105 2.52 -4.06 -23.06
N ASN A 106 2.03 -3.37 -24.08
CA ASN A 106 1.22 -2.16 -23.91
C ASN A 106 -0.26 -2.56 -23.82
N GLY A 107 -0.90 -2.29 -22.67
CA GLY A 107 -2.34 -2.53 -22.52
C GLY A 107 -3.17 -1.63 -23.43
N ALA A 108 -4.22 -2.19 -24.04
CA ALA A 108 -5.18 -1.44 -24.85
C ALA A 108 -6.23 -0.77 -23.94
N GLY A 109 -6.39 0.55 -24.05
CA GLY A 109 -7.39 1.30 -23.28
C GLY A 109 -7.08 2.80 -23.17
N HIS A 110 -7.98 3.54 -22.51
CA HIS A 110 -7.85 5.00 -22.34
C HIS A 110 -6.69 5.39 -21.41
N ASN A 111 -6.28 4.50 -20.50
CA ASN A 111 -5.10 4.64 -19.64
C ASN A 111 -4.16 3.46 -19.93
N PRO A 112 -3.19 3.59 -20.87
CA PRO A 112 -2.33 2.49 -21.25
C PRO A 112 -1.37 2.15 -20.10
N ILE A 113 -1.62 1.02 -19.44
CA ILE A 113 -0.69 0.45 -18.45
C ILE A 113 0.25 -0.50 -19.20
N GLN A 114 1.55 -0.34 -19.00
CA GLN A 114 2.53 -1.26 -19.55
C GLN A 114 2.75 -2.41 -18.57
N THR A 115 2.93 -3.61 -19.13
CA THR A 115 3.28 -4.81 -18.39
C THR A 115 4.68 -5.23 -18.78
N TYR A 116 5.58 -5.29 -17.81
CA TYR A 116 6.96 -5.74 -17.98
C TYR A 116 7.05 -7.21 -17.60
N THR A 117 7.51 -8.03 -18.53
CA THR A 117 7.82 -9.45 -18.30
C THR A 117 9.31 -9.65 -18.40
N TYR A 118 9.90 -10.27 -17.38
CA TYR A 118 11.33 -10.56 -17.35
C TYR A 118 11.59 -11.94 -16.73
N TRP A 119 12.79 -12.44 -16.93
CA TRP A 119 13.23 -13.74 -16.44
C TRP A 119 14.45 -13.59 -15.56
N THR A 120 14.48 -14.38 -14.50
CA THR A 120 15.64 -14.56 -13.63
C THR A 120 15.98 -16.05 -13.61
N GLU A 121 17.06 -16.41 -12.92
CA GLU A 121 17.41 -17.81 -12.72
C GLU A 121 16.23 -18.58 -12.10
N GLY A 122 15.63 -19.47 -12.89
CA GLY A 122 14.52 -20.33 -12.47
C GLY A 122 13.12 -19.70 -12.36
N SER A 123 12.90 -18.43 -12.77
CA SER A 123 11.57 -17.81 -12.61
C SER A 123 11.25 -16.74 -13.67
N ARG A 124 9.97 -16.68 -14.06
CA ARG A 124 9.40 -15.62 -14.89
C ARG A 124 8.57 -14.69 -14.01
N TYR A 125 8.76 -13.39 -14.19
CA TYR A 125 8.01 -12.35 -13.49
C TYR A 125 7.24 -11.49 -14.48
N GLN A 126 6.09 -10.99 -14.04
CA GLN A 126 5.25 -10.09 -14.79
C GLN A 126 4.77 -8.99 -13.83
N ILE A 127 5.12 -7.74 -14.12
CA ILE A 127 4.88 -6.60 -13.23
C ILE A 127 4.34 -5.42 -14.03
N SER A 128 3.48 -4.61 -13.40
CA SER A 128 2.93 -3.40 -14.02
C SER A 128 3.89 -2.22 -13.89
N SER A 129 3.91 -1.34 -14.89
CA SER A 129 4.63 -0.06 -14.86
C SER A 129 4.23 0.87 -13.72
N GLN A 130 3.12 0.62 -13.02
CA GLN A 130 2.76 1.36 -11.80
C GLN A 130 3.67 1.04 -10.61
N THR A 131 4.30 -0.12 -10.62
CA THR A 131 5.12 -0.66 -9.51
C THR A 131 6.52 -1.05 -9.95
N ALA A 132 6.90 -0.71 -11.18
CA ALA A 132 8.21 -1.00 -11.72
C ALA A 132 8.68 0.10 -12.66
N THR A 133 9.98 0.37 -12.65
CA THR A 133 10.62 1.35 -13.53
C THR A 133 11.77 0.70 -14.28
N ILE A 134 11.86 0.92 -15.59
CA ILE A 134 13.00 0.49 -16.41
C ILE A 134 14.07 1.58 -16.39
N SER A 135 15.32 1.18 -16.20
CA SER A 135 16.48 2.08 -16.19
C SER A 135 17.53 1.62 -17.18
N THR A 136 17.67 2.38 -18.27
CA THR A 136 18.60 2.14 -19.36
C THR A 136 19.66 3.25 -19.49
N GLY A 137 19.48 4.36 -18.79
CA GLY A 137 20.37 5.52 -18.82
C GLY A 137 21.68 5.36 -18.05
N LYS A 138 22.43 6.47 -17.93
CA LYS A 138 23.69 6.54 -17.16
C LYS A 138 23.49 6.41 -15.65
N LYS A 139 22.34 6.87 -15.14
CA LYS A 139 21.99 6.78 -13.72
C LYS A 139 21.27 5.45 -13.47
N ILE A 140 21.66 4.73 -12.42
CA ILE A 140 21.02 3.46 -12.04
C ILE A 140 19.57 3.71 -11.63
N VAL A 141 19.33 4.71 -10.77
CA VAL A 141 17.99 5.10 -10.30
C VAL A 141 17.52 6.33 -11.09
N PRO A 142 16.50 6.20 -11.96
CA PRO A 142 15.93 7.32 -12.69
C PRO A 142 14.98 8.14 -11.77
N ALA A 143 14.53 9.30 -12.24
CA ALA A 143 13.79 10.26 -11.42
C ALA A 143 12.47 9.68 -10.86
N GLU A 144 11.80 8.85 -11.65
CA GLU A 144 10.54 8.17 -11.33
C GLU A 144 10.69 7.21 -10.15
N ALA A 145 11.86 6.56 -10.03
CA ALA A 145 12.18 5.64 -8.95
C ALA A 145 12.90 6.32 -7.77
N ALA A 146 13.28 7.60 -7.89
CA ALA A 146 14.08 8.30 -6.87
C ALA A 146 13.30 8.58 -5.57
N ALA A 147 11.96 8.51 -5.60
CA ALA A 147 11.13 8.64 -4.41
C ALA A 147 11.31 7.48 -3.41
N TYR A 148 11.90 6.36 -3.83
CA TYR A 148 12.16 5.21 -2.96
C TYR A 148 13.56 5.26 -2.36
N PRO A 149 13.75 4.87 -1.09
CA PRO A 149 15.03 4.93 -0.40
C PRO A 149 15.95 3.77 -0.84
N TRP A 150 16.51 3.84 -2.04
CA TRP A 150 17.40 2.81 -2.57
C TRP A 150 18.77 2.76 -1.88
N GLN A 151 19.33 1.55 -1.73
CA GLN A 151 20.69 1.37 -1.25
C GLN A 151 21.71 1.58 -2.40
N THR A 152 22.15 2.82 -2.61
CA THR A 152 23.05 3.19 -3.72
C THR A 152 24.33 2.35 -3.78
N LYS A 153 25.03 2.17 -2.65
CA LYS A 153 26.25 1.35 -2.60
C LYS A 153 26.03 -0.11 -3.01
N ALA A 154 24.88 -0.69 -2.65
CA ALA A 154 24.54 -2.05 -3.02
C ALA A 154 24.15 -2.14 -4.50
N LEU A 155 23.39 -1.15 -4.99
CA LEU A 155 23.08 -1.02 -6.41
C LEU A 155 24.34 -0.91 -7.27
N ASP A 156 25.30 -0.08 -6.90
CA ASP A 156 26.57 0.08 -7.64
C ASP A 156 27.37 -1.22 -7.70
N ARG A 157 27.33 -2.02 -6.62
CA ARG A 157 27.99 -3.33 -6.58
C ARG A 157 27.31 -4.32 -7.53
N VAL A 158 25.98 -4.39 -7.49
CA VAL A 158 25.21 -5.30 -8.34
C VAL A 158 25.34 -4.90 -9.80
N ASP A 159 25.22 -3.61 -10.12
CA ASP A 159 25.34 -3.08 -11.49
C ASP A 159 26.66 -3.48 -12.16
N LYS A 160 27.77 -3.42 -11.42
CA LYS A 160 29.09 -3.88 -11.87
C LYS A 160 29.15 -5.40 -12.06
N ASN A 161 28.64 -6.16 -11.10
CA ASN A 161 28.73 -7.63 -11.11
C ASN A 161 27.84 -8.27 -12.17
N THR A 162 26.71 -7.65 -12.50
CA THR A 162 25.73 -8.19 -13.45
C THR A 162 25.76 -7.47 -14.79
N ARG A 163 26.80 -6.68 -15.09
CA ARG A 163 26.92 -5.90 -16.34
C ARG A 163 25.63 -5.12 -16.67
N GLN A 164 25.05 -4.44 -15.69
CA GLN A 164 23.83 -3.65 -15.85
C GLN A 164 22.56 -4.45 -16.21
N SER A 165 22.53 -5.76 -15.99
CA SER A 165 21.32 -6.59 -16.21
C SER A 165 20.80 -7.19 -14.90
N PHE A 166 20.01 -6.44 -14.15
CA PHE A 166 19.42 -6.91 -12.89
C PHE A 166 18.11 -6.20 -12.55
N VAL A 167 17.36 -6.79 -11.62
CA VAL A 167 16.19 -6.19 -10.99
C VAL A 167 16.48 -5.96 -9.52
N ALA A 168 16.35 -4.72 -9.06
CA ALA A 168 16.32 -4.40 -7.64
C ALA A 168 14.87 -4.31 -7.18
N VAL A 169 14.54 -4.96 -6.08
CA VAL A 169 13.21 -4.94 -5.50
C VAL A 169 13.31 -4.30 -4.13
N ILE A 170 12.46 -3.30 -3.88
CA ILE A 170 12.22 -2.75 -2.55
C ILE A 170 10.83 -3.19 -2.08
N ARG A 171 10.79 -3.81 -0.90
CA ARG A 171 9.54 -4.18 -0.23
C ARG A 171 9.50 -3.52 1.14
N ALA A 172 8.56 -2.61 1.31
CA ALA A 172 8.24 -1.98 2.58
C ALA A 172 7.11 -2.77 3.26
N THR A 173 7.31 -3.19 4.50
CA THR A 173 6.32 -3.89 5.31
C THR A 173 6.14 -3.16 6.63
N TYR A 174 4.90 -2.96 7.06
CA TYR A 174 4.62 -2.36 8.36
C TYR A 174 5.12 -3.27 9.49
N LYS A 175 5.91 -2.69 10.40
CA LYS A 175 6.39 -3.39 11.59
C LYS A 175 5.24 -3.74 12.51
N ASN A 176 5.45 -4.76 13.33
CA ASN A 176 4.50 -5.16 14.35
C ASN A 176 4.59 -4.21 15.57
N THR A 177 4.00 -3.03 15.47
CA THR A 177 3.94 -2.02 16.55
C THR A 177 2.49 -1.73 16.96
N PRO A 178 2.23 -1.25 18.19
CA PRO A 178 0.88 -0.89 18.62
C PRO A 178 0.19 0.11 17.70
N PHE A 179 0.95 1.11 17.22
CA PHE A 179 0.41 2.16 16.35
C PHE A 179 0.00 1.61 14.97
N ASN A 180 0.84 0.80 14.33
CA ASN A 180 0.47 0.11 13.08
C ASN A 180 -0.68 -0.87 13.30
N GLY A 181 -0.76 -1.49 14.47
CA GLY A 181 -1.82 -2.42 14.86
C GLY A 181 -3.17 -1.75 15.09
N LEU A 182 -3.18 -0.53 15.64
CA LEU A 182 -4.38 0.30 15.78
C LEU A 182 -5.06 0.53 14.42
N GLY A 183 -4.26 0.80 13.39
CA GLY A 183 -4.70 0.95 12.00
C GLY A 183 -4.87 -0.37 11.23
N LEU A 184 -4.71 -1.53 11.87
CA LEU A 184 -4.77 -2.86 11.22
C LEU A 184 -3.72 -3.08 10.10
N HIS A 185 -2.63 -2.31 10.13
CA HIS A 185 -1.56 -2.36 9.15
C HIS A 185 -0.39 -3.27 9.57
N ALA A 186 -0.27 -3.65 10.85
CA ALA A 186 0.87 -4.40 11.35
C ALA A 186 1.09 -5.72 10.58
N GLY A 187 2.27 -5.86 9.98
CA GLY A 187 2.67 -7.00 9.16
C GLY A 187 2.18 -6.97 7.71
N ARG A 188 1.43 -5.95 7.28
CA ARG A 188 0.97 -5.81 5.88
C ARG A 188 2.04 -5.15 5.02
N ALA A 189 2.00 -5.41 3.72
CA ALA A 189 2.81 -4.69 2.75
C ALA A 189 2.38 -3.21 2.71
N ALA A 190 3.34 -2.31 2.88
CA ALA A 190 3.14 -0.86 2.82
C ALA A 190 3.38 -0.32 1.41
N SER A 191 4.49 -0.74 0.80
CA SER A 191 4.86 -0.32 -0.54
C SER A 191 5.77 -1.34 -1.20
N TYR A 192 5.75 -1.35 -2.53
CA TYR A 192 6.50 -2.27 -3.35
C TYR A 192 6.94 -1.56 -4.63
N HIS A 193 8.22 -1.66 -4.98
CA HIS A 193 8.69 -1.15 -6.25
C HIS A 193 9.85 -1.99 -6.79
N GLU A 194 9.90 -2.14 -8.11
CA GLU A 194 11.00 -2.79 -8.82
C GLU A 194 11.74 -1.81 -9.73
N LEU A 195 13.06 -1.83 -9.67
CA LEU A 195 13.93 -1.13 -10.60
C LEU A 195 14.57 -2.16 -11.52
N ILE A 196 14.17 -2.15 -12.78
CA ILE A 196 14.67 -3.05 -13.81
C ILE A 196 15.81 -2.34 -14.53
N ARG A 197 17.05 -2.68 -14.16
CA ARG A 197 18.25 -2.14 -14.78
C ARG A 197 18.61 -2.93 -16.03
N LEU A 198 18.80 -2.21 -17.13
CA LEU A 198 19.20 -2.75 -18.42
C LEU A 198 20.45 -2.02 -18.94
N PRO A 199 21.30 -2.69 -19.74
CA PRO A 199 22.48 -2.04 -20.34
C PRO A 199 22.11 -0.99 -21.40
N SER A 200 21.00 -1.22 -22.12
CA SER A 200 20.54 -0.38 -23.22
C SER A 200 19.06 -0.65 -23.53
N ASP A 201 18.38 0.32 -24.12
CA ASP A 201 17.01 0.19 -24.64
C ASP A 201 16.87 -0.93 -25.69
N LEU A 202 17.97 -1.31 -26.35
CA LEU A 202 17.99 -2.39 -27.35
C LEU A 202 17.59 -3.76 -26.76
N PHE A 203 17.70 -3.94 -25.44
CA PHE A 203 17.30 -5.18 -24.77
C PHE A 203 15.83 -5.19 -24.32
N VAL A 204 15.05 -4.18 -24.73
CA VAL A 204 13.61 -4.08 -24.48
C VAL A 204 12.85 -4.55 -25.72
N TYR A 205 12.13 -5.66 -25.60
CA TYR A 205 11.25 -6.15 -26.64
C TYR A 205 9.83 -5.61 -26.44
N ILE A 206 9.36 -4.73 -27.33
CA ILE A 206 8.00 -4.19 -27.26
C ILE A 206 7.06 -5.08 -28.06
N ASP A 207 6.11 -5.67 -27.35
CA ASP A 207 5.02 -6.46 -27.89
C ASP A 207 3.82 -5.55 -28.09
N ASN A 208 3.77 -4.90 -29.25
CA ASN A 208 2.60 -4.11 -29.63
C ASN A 208 1.47 -5.06 -30.03
N PRO A 209 0.24 -4.88 -29.52
CA PRO A 209 -0.91 -5.55 -30.11
C PRO A 209 -0.97 -5.14 -31.59
N THR A 210 -0.93 -6.13 -32.48
CA THR A 210 -1.16 -5.93 -33.91
C THR A 210 -2.42 -5.07 -34.10
N LYS A 211 -2.27 -3.94 -34.80
CA LYS A 211 -3.42 -3.19 -35.32
C LYS A 211 -4.24 -4.07 -36.24
#